data_AF-A0A0A6P3M1-F1
#
_entry.id   AF-A0A0A6P3M1-F1
#
_cell.length_a   1.000
_cell.length_b   1.000
_cell.length_c   1.000
_cell.angle_alpha   90.00
_cell.angle_beta   90.00
_cell.angle_gamma   90.00
#
_symmetry.space_group_name_H-M   'P 1'
#
loop_
_entity.id
_entity.type
_entity.pdbx_description
1 polymer ?
#
loop_
_entity_poly.entity_id
_entity_poly.type
_entity_poly.pdbx_seq_one_letter_code
_entity_poly.pdbx_strand_id
1 'polypeptide(L)'
;MSMIGERIQKIIKDKGLTISSVARKLGEKRQRIQDVQSGKQRVPEDVMVKIVEIFNINAHWLLTGNGPIYLSIKNEGVASYGVAAVPVDLTKSWGKLSDEQKKEVVNRVEEMAELNKLKEFVTKFATQSETFLPSPAIL
;
A
#
# COMPACT_ATOMS: atom_id res chain seq x y z
N MET A 1 -8.09 18.21 21.57
CA MET A 1 -6.98 17.47 20.95
C MET A 1 -7.47 16.97 19.60
N SER A 2 -6.69 17.02 18.52
CA SER A 2 -7.15 16.52 17.22
C SER A 2 -6.96 14.99 17.15
N MET A 3 -7.92 14.24 16.61
CA MET A 3 -7.81 12.78 16.53
C MET A 3 -6.55 12.32 15.75
N ILE A 4 -6.08 13.12 14.78
CA ILE A 4 -4.86 12.83 14.02
C ILE A 4 -3.61 13.05 14.89
N GLY A 5 -3.56 14.12 15.69
CA GLY A 5 -2.45 14.38 16.60
C GLY A 5 -2.23 13.25 17.61
N GLU A 6 -3.33 12.68 18.14
CA GLU A 6 -3.30 11.50 19.02
C GLU A 6 -2.78 10.25 18.30
N ARG A 7 -3.21 10.02 17.05
CA ARG A 7 -2.71 8.89 16.24
C ARG A 7 -1.23 9.01 15.92
N ILE A 8 -0.72 10.22 15.65
CA ILE A 8 0.71 10.49 15.51
C ILE A 8 1.44 10.19 16.83
N GLN A 9 0.91 10.63 17.97
CA GLN A 9 1.49 10.33 19.26
C GLN A 9 1.56 8.82 19.53
N LYS A 10 0.53 8.07 19.12
CA LYS A 10 0.51 6.61 19.21
C LYS A 10 1.65 5.98 18.40
N ILE A 11 1.85 6.40 17.14
CA ILE A 11 2.94 5.89 16.28
C ILE A 11 4.32 6.14 16.92
N ILE A 12 4.54 7.34 17.47
CA ILE A 12 5.82 7.70 18.09
C ILE A 12 6.12 6.83 19.30
N LYS A 13 5.11 6.61 20.17
CA LYS A 13 5.24 5.75 21.34
C LYS A 13 5.48 4.29 20.97
N ASP A 14 4.71 3.77 20.00
CA ASP A 14 4.78 2.37 19.59
C ASP A 14 6.15 2.01 18.97
N LYS A 15 6.78 2.94 18.25
CA LYS A 15 8.13 2.76 17.71
C LYS A 15 9.26 3.10 18.70
N GLY A 16 8.95 3.47 19.95
CA GLY A 16 9.94 3.87 20.96
C GLY A 16 10.75 5.11 20.55
N LEU A 17 10.18 6.01 19.74
CA LEU A 17 10.87 7.19 19.23
C LEU A 17 10.63 8.42 20.10
N THR A 18 11.56 9.37 20.05
CA THR A 18 11.35 10.71 20.62
C THR A 18 10.77 11.66 19.58
N ILE A 19 10.06 12.70 20.04
CA ILE A 19 9.54 13.77 19.16
C ILE A 19 10.69 14.39 18.33
N SER A 20 11.86 14.59 18.93
CA SER A 20 13.03 15.14 18.24
C SER A 20 13.56 14.21 17.14
N SER A 21 13.52 12.89 17.35
CA SER A 21 13.91 11.90 16.33
C SER A 21 12.94 11.91 15.14
N VAL A 22 11.64 11.99 15.43
CA VAL A 22 10.59 12.03 14.41
C VAL A 22 10.65 13.33 13.61
N ALA A 23 10.82 14.47 14.29
CA ALA A 23 10.99 15.77 13.64
C ALA A 23 12.18 15.76 12.66
N ARG A 24 13.34 15.19 13.07
CA ARG A 24 14.49 15.01 12.17
C ARG A 24 14.18 14.14 10.96
N LYS A 25 13.51 12.99 11.16
CA LYS A 25 13.11 12.10 10.06
C LYS A 25 12.17 12.78 9.06
N LEU A 26 11.27 13.66 9.54
CA LEU A 26 10.31 14.38 8.71
C LEU A 26 10.90 15.66 8.05
N GLY A 27 12.12 16.05 8.41
CA GLY A 27 12.72 17.32 8.00
C GLY A 27 12.02 18.53 8.62
N GLU A 28 11.51 18.39 9.85
CA GLU A 28 10.66 19.37 10.52
C GLU A 28 11.22 19.87 11.85
N LYS A 29 10.72 21.02 12.30
CA LYS A 29 11.05 21.55 13.63
C LYS A 29 10.31 20.76 14.72
N ARG A 30 11.00 20.42 15.82
CA ARG A 30 10.42 19.74 16.99
C ARG A 30 9.11 20.39 17.47
N GLN A 31 9.09 21.72 17.55
CA GLN A 31 7.94 22.50 18.01
C GLN A 31 6.70 22.25 17.13
N ARG A 32 6.87 22.13 15.81
CA ARG A 32 5.76 21.89 14.88
C ARG A 32 5.10 20.53 15.13
N ILE A 33 5.89 19.50 15.43
CA ILE A 33 5.36 18.17 15.79
C ILE A 33 4.63 18.22 17.14
N GLN A 34 5.12 19.02 18.09
CA GLN A 34 4.47 19.20 19.40
C GLN A 34 3.14 19.97 19.29
N ASP A 35 3.09 21.02 18.47
CA ASP A 35 1.87 21.80 18.22
C ASP A 35 0.81 20.96 17.48
N VAL A 36 1.24 20.06 16.60
CA VAL A 36 0.39 19.04 15.97
C VAL A 36 -0.19 18.06 17.00
N GLN A 37 0.63 17.49 17.89
CA GLN A 37 0.17 16.53 18.90
C GLN A 37 -0.82 17.14 19.89
N SER A 38 -0.60 18.39 20.29
CA SER A 38 -1.53 19.11 21.17
C SER A 38 -2.83 19.54 20.48
N GLY A 39 -2.89 19.46 19.13
CA GLY A 39 -4.01 19.94 18.34
C GLY A 39 -4.05 21.47 18.21
N LYS A 40 -3.00 22.17 18.62
CA LYS A 40 -2.83 23.61 18.42
C LYS A 40 -2.68 23.96 16.94
N GLN A 41 -2.09 23.04 16.17
CA GLN A 41 -1.94 23.17 14.72
C GLN A 41 -2.57 21.97 14.01
N ARG A 42 -3.27 22.22 12.89
CA ARG A 42 -3.68 21.15 11.97
C ARG A 42 -2.44 20.53 11.34
N VAL A 43 -2.46 19.21 11.15
CA VAL A 43 -1.39 18.48 10.48
C VAL A 43 -1.31 18.94 9.03
N PRO A 44 -0.16 19.51 8.59
CA PRO A 44 0.07 19.81 7.19
C PRO A 44 0.04 18.53 6.34
N GLU A 45 -0.44 18.65 5.10
CA GLU A 45 -0.56 17.50 4.19
C GLU A 45 0.79 16.84 3.91
N ASP A 46 1.83 17.64 3.68
CA ASP A 46 3.19 17.17 3.42
C ASP A 46 3.76 16.36 4.60
N VAL A 47 3.46 16.79 5.83
CA VAL A 47 3.85 16.06 7.05
C VAL A 47 3.10 14.73 7.14
N MET A 48 1.83 14.70 6.73
CA MET A 48 1.02 13.48 6.75
C MET A 48 1.52 12.44 5.76
N VAL A 49 1.85 12.86 4.53
CA VAL A 49 2.45 12.00 3.49
C VAL A 49 3.77 11.40 3.99
N LYS A 50 4.68 12.25 4.51
CA LYS A 50 5.96 11.78 5.06
C LYS A 50 5.79 10.79 6.22
N ILE A 51 4.77 10.97 7.07
CA ILE A 51 4.49 10.02 8.15
C ILE A 51 4.07 8.67 7.60
N VAL A 52 3.19 8.66 6.58
CA VAL A 52 2.74 7.44 5.90
C VAL A 52 3.93 6.69 5.30
N GLU A 53 4.78 7.38 4.55
CA GLU A 53 5.91 6.79 3.83
C GLU A 53 7.03 6.31 4.78
N ILE A 54 7.51 7.17 5.67
CA ILE A 54 8.69 6.88 6.51
C ILE A 54 8.40 5.83 7.56
N PHE A 55 7.17 5.80 8.08
CA PHE A 55 6.80 4.89 9.17
C PHE A 55 5.97 3.69 8.70
N ASN A 56 5.72 3.58 7.39
CA ASN A 56 4.93 2.54 6.75
C ASN A 56 3.53 2.39 7.38
N ILE A 57 2.83 3.52 7.50
CA ILE A 57 1.53 3.64 8.15
C ILE A 57 0.42 3.55 7.10
N ASN A 58 -0.67 2.87 7.42
CA ASN A 58 -1.87 2.89 6.60
C ASN A 58 -2.52 4.29 6.64
N ALA A 59 -2.56 4.97 5.49
CA ALA A 59 -3.16 6.30 5.38
C ALA A 59 -4.65 6.32 5.77
N HIS A 60 -5.40 5.25 5.46
CA HIS A 60 -6.79 5.13 5.88
C HIS A 60 -6.91 5.15 7.39
N TRP A 61 -6.08 4.36 8.10
CA TRP A 61 -6.05 4.36 9.56
C TRP A 61 -5.65 5.73 10.14
N LEU A 62 -4.67 6.41 9.55
CA LEU A 62 -4.23 7.72 10.03
C LEU A 62 -5.34 8.79 9.92
N LEU A 63 -6.19 8.70 8.89
CA LEU A 63 -7.28 9.64 8.65
C LEU A 63 -8.55 9.28 9.45
N THR A 64 -8.92 8.00 9.47
CA THR A 64 -10.23 7.55 10.00
C THR A 64 -10.14 6.87 11.36
N GLY A 65 -8.96 6.35 11.73
CA GLY A 65 -8.76 5.49 12.90
C GLY A 65 -9.13 4.03 12.69
N ASN A 66 -9.61 3.65 11.50
CA ASN A 66 -10.09 2.31 11.20
C ASN A 66 -9.04 1.47 10.47
N GLY A 67 -9.06 0.15 10.71
CA GLY A 67 -8.15 -0.80 10.07
C GLY A 67 -6.78 -0.93 10.75
N PRO A 68 -5.84 -1.64 10.11
CA PRO A 68 -4.52 -1.86 10.67
C PRO A 68 -3.68 -0.58 10.64
N ILE A 69 -2.91 -0.32 11.72
CA ILE A 69 -2.02 0.84 11.85
C ILE A 69 -0.89 0.78 10.82
N TYR A 70 -0.23 -0.37 10.78
CA TYR A 70 0.91 -0.61 9.93
C TYR A 70 0.45 -1.38 8.70
N LEU A 71 0.95 -0.95 7.55
CA LEU A 71 0.93 -1.82 6.40
C LEU A 71 1.88 -2.97 6.71
N SER A 72 1.40 -4.21 6.74
CA SER A 72 2.30 -5.35 6.54
C SER A 72 3.03 -5.08 5.24
N ILE A 73 4.33 -5.40 5.14
CA ILE A 73 4.99 -5.53 3.83
C ILE A 73 4.33 -6.75 3.15
N LYS A 74 3.12 -6.52 2.66
CA LYS A 74 2.48 -7.30 1.62
C LYS A 74 2.79 -6.46 0.41
N ASN A 75 3.80 -6.90 -0.34
CA ASN A 75 4.03 -6.47 -1.71
C ASN A 75 2.65 -6.31 -2.38
N GLU A 76 2.19 -5.07 -2.59
CA GLU A 76 0.83 -4.80 -3.09
C GLU A 76 0.69 -5.13 -4.59
N GLY A 77 1.60 -5.98 -5.12
CA GLY A 77 1.46 -6.69 -6.39
C GLY A 77 1.22 -8.21 -6.28
N VAL A 78 1.22 -8.81 -5.09
CA VAL A 78 1.00 -10.27 -4.90
C VAL A 78 -0.31 -10.63 -4.18
N ALA A 79 -1.17 -9.65 -3.88
CA ALA A 79 -2.42 -9.92 -3.18
C ALA A 79 -3.46 -10.73 -3.99
N SER A 80 -3.26 -10.97 -5.29
CA SER A 80 -4.17 -11.81 -6.11
C SER A 80 -3.65 -13.21 -6.45
N TYR A 81 -2.39 -13.55 -6.16
CA TYR A 81 -1.85 -14.90 -6.42
C TYR A 81 -1.18 -15.41 -5.15
N GLY A 82 -1.80 -16.41 -4.52
CA GLY A 82 -1.42 -16.94 -3.21
C GLY A 82 0.08 -17.22 -3.09
N VAL A 83 0.73 -16.53 -2.15
CA VAL A 83 2.15 -16.69 -1.78
C VAL A 83 2.42 -18.03 -1.07
N ALA A 84 1.54 -19.02 -1.21
CA ALA A 84 1.69 -20.32 -0.59
C ALA A 84 2.76 -21.21 -1.23
N ALA A 85 3.32 -20.82 -2.39
CA ALA A 85 4.31 -21.63 -3.10
C ALA A 85 5.32 -20.81 -3.91
N VAL A 86 6.11 -19.96 -3.26
CA VAL A 86 7.43 -19.58 -3.82
C VAL A 86 8.51 -20.29 -2.99
N PRO A 87 8.84 -21.57 -3.30
CA PRO A 87 9.83 -22.33 -2.54
C PRO A 87 11.28 -21.92 -2.85
N VAL A 88 11.45 -20.96 -3.77
CA VAL A 88 12.75 -20.50 -4.23
C VAL A 88 13.08 -19.18 -3.57
N ASP A 89 14.24 -19.12 -2.92
CA ASP A 89 14.85 -17.87 -2.44
C ASP A 89 15.27 -17.02 -3.65
N LEU A 90 14.30 -16.31 -4.25
CA LEU A 90 14.47 -15.50 -5.46
C LEU A 90 15.54 -14.43 -5.29
N THR A 91 15.83 -14.00 -4.05
CA THR A 91 16.86 -12.98 -3.77
C THR A 91 18.25 -13.44 -4.20
N LYS A 92 18.57 -14.73 -4.00
CA LYS A 92 19.86 -15.31 -4.40
C LYS A 92 20.00 -15.43 -5.91
N SER A 93 18.94 -15.84 -6.59
CA SER A 93 18.95 -15.94 -8.06
C SER A 93 18.99 -14.55 -8.70
N TRP A 94 18.24 -13.59 -8.14
CA TRP A 94 18.20 -12.21 -8.60
C TRP A 94 19.57 -11.52 -8.53
N GLY A 95 20.32 -11.74 -7.45
CA GLY A 95 21.66 -11.18 -7.27
C GLY A 95 22.72 -11.72 -8.26
N LYS A 96 22.46 -12.86 -8.93
CA LYS A 96 23.37 -13.47 -9.90
C LYS A 96 23.12 -13.04 -11.34
N LEU A 97 21.98 -12.39 -11.62
CA LEU A 97 21.63 -11.94 -12.96
C LEU A 97 22.39 -10.67 -13.34
N SER A 98 22.75 -10.54 -14.61
CA SER A 98 23.20 -9.26 -15.17
C SER A 98 22.04 -8.25 -15.21
N ASP A 99 22.34 -6.98 -15.42
CA ASP A 99 21.30 -5.95 -15.47
C ASP A 99 20.39 -6.11 -16.70
N GLU A 100 20.92 -6.58 -17.83
CA GLU A 100 20.13 -6.96 -19.00
C GLU A 100 19.17 -8.11 -18.69
N GLN A 101 19.65 -9.13 -17.96
CA GLN A 101 18.81 -10.27 -17.57
C GLN A 101 17.74 -9.86 -16.56
N LYS A 102 18.06 -8.99 -15.60
CA LYS A 102 17.07 -8.43 -14.66
C LYS A 102 16.00 -7.64 -15.40
N LYS A 103 16.41 -6.81 -16.37
CA LYS A 103 15.49 -6.03 -17.20
C LYS A 103 14.55 -6.93 -18.00
N GLU A 104 15.07 -7.99 -18.62
CA GLU A 104 14.24 -8.98 -19.32
C GLU A 104 13.22 -9.65 -18.38
N VAL A 105 13.63 -10.02 -17.16
CA VAL A 105 12.70 -10.61 -16.18
C VAL A 105 11.59 -9.63 -15.80
N VAL A 106 11.91 -8.34 -15.57
CA VAL A 106 10.90 -7.31 -15.29
C VAL A 106 9.93 -7.17 -16.46
N ASN A 107 10.44 -6.99 -17.68
CA ASN A 107 9.61 -6.86 -18.88
C ASN A 107 8.66 -8.05 -19.01
N ARG A 108 9.16 -9.28 -18.80
CA ARG A 108 8.33 -10.48 -18.90
C ARG A 108 7.23 -10.54 -17.85
N VAL A 109 7.52 -10.09 -16.61
CA VAL A 109 6.52 -10.03 -15.55
C VAL A 109 5.43 -9.02 -15.88
N GLU A 110 5.80 -7.86 -16.43
CA GLU A 110 4.85 -6.83 -16.88
C GLU A 110 3.97 -7.32 -18.03
N GLU A 111 4.55 -7.95 -19.06
CA GLU A 111 3.80 -8.57 -20.16
C GLU A 111 2.81 -9.62 -19.65
N MET A 112 3.23 -10.48 -18.71
CA MET A 112 2.33 -11.47 -18.10
C MET A 112 1.18 -10.81 -17.32
N ALA A 113 1.44 -9.70 -16.63
CA ALA A 113 0.41 -8.97 -15.90
C ALA A 113 -0.64 -8.37 -16.84
N GLU A 114 -0.22 -7.76 -17.95
CA GLU A 114 -1.13 -7.22 -18.96
C GLU A 114 -1.96 -8.32 -19.63
N LEU A 115 -1.35 -9.47 -19.95
CA LEU A 115 -2.09 -10.63 -20.47
C LEU A 115 -3.14 -11.14 -19.48
N ASN A 116 -2.85 -11.15 -18.17
CA ASN A 116 -3.81 -11.55 -17.16
C ASN A 116 -4.98 -10.57 -17.05
N LYS A 117 -4.71 -9.26 -17.05
CA LYS A 117 -5.77 -8.23 -17.08
C LYS A 117 -6.69 -8.42 -18.29
N LEU A 118 -6.13 -8.69 -19.47
CA LEU A 118 -6.91 -8.93 -20.68
C LEU A 118 -7.77 -10.20 -20.57
N LYS A 119 -7.22 -11.30 -20.03
CA LYS A 119 -7.98 -12.55 -19.81
C LYS A 119 -9.14 -12.35 -18.84
N GLU A 120 -8.90 -11.63 -17.74
CA GLU A 120 -9.96 -11.28 -16.78
C GLU A 120 -11.05 -10.44 -17.42
N PHE A 121 -10.67 -9.45 -18.22
CA PHE A 121 -11.59 -8.63 -18.98
C PHE A 121 -12.46 -9.50 -19.88
N VAL A 122 -11.87 -10.29 -20.78
CA VAL A 122 -12.59 -11.17 -21.71
C VAL A 122 -13.54 -12.13 -20.97
N THR A 123 -13.10 -12.71 -19.85
CA THR A 123 -13.91 -13.62 -19.03
C THR A 123 -15.14 -12.92 -18.42
N LYS A 124 -15.00 -11.67 -17.98
CA LYS A 124 -16.12 -10.85 -17.46
C LYS A 124 -17.13 -10.47 -18.54
N PHE A 125 -16.71 -10.33 -19.79
CA PHE A 125 -17.62 -10.05 -20.91
C PHE A 125 -18.38 -11.31 -21.37
N ALA A 126 -17.70 -12.46 -21.45
CA ALA A 126 -18.34 -13.72 -21.85
C ALA A 126 -19.47 -14.17 -20.90
N THR A 127 -19.36 -13.84 -19.61
CA THR A 127 -20.38 -14.16 -18.59
C THR A 127 -21.58 -13.21 -18.60
N GLN A 128 -21.47 -12.01 -19.19
CA GLN A 128 -22.60 -11.08 -19.34
C GLN A 128 -23.45 -11.36 -20.58
N SER A 129 -22.96 -12.10 -21.58
CA SER A 129 -23.72 -12.42 -22.80
C SER A 129 -24.69 -13.60 -22.64
N GLU A 130 -24.58 -14.43 -21.61
CA GLU A 130 -25.46 -15.59 -21.38
C GLU A 130 -26.78 -15.26 -20.65
N THR A 131 -26.95 -14.03 -20.12
CA THR A 131 -28.18 -13.61 -19.41
C THR A 131 -29.27 -13.05 -20.34
N PHE A 132 -29.08 -13.14 -21.65
CA PHE A 132 -30.02 -12.65 -22.66
C PHE A 132 -30.58 -13.77 -23.54
N LEU A 133 -31.08 -14.85 -22.94
CA LEU A 133 -32.06 -15.70 -23.64
C LEU A 133 -33.46 -15.15 -23.35
N PRO A 134 -34.18 -14.60 -24.34
CA PRO A 134 -35.54 -14.12 -24.12
C PRO A 134 -36.40 -15.31 -23.67
N SER A 135 -37.08 -15.12 -22.54
CA SER A 135 -38.09 -16.05 -22.01
C SER A 135 -39.03 -16.47 -23.14
N PRO A 136 -39.39 -17.76 -23.29
CA PRO A 136 -40.30 -18.17 -24.35
C PRO A 136 -41.60 -17.41 -24.18
N ALA A 137 -41.95 -16.62 -25.19
CA ALA A 137 -43.21 -15.91 -25.26
C ALA A 137 -44.32 -16.97 -25.17
N ILE A 138 -45.10 -16.90 -24.08
CA ILE A 138 -46.32 -17.68 -23.93
C ILE A 138 -47.33 -17.10 -24.92
N LEU A 139 -47.66 -17.88 -25.96
CA LEU A 139 -48.88 -17.79 -26.74
C LEU A 139 -49.49 -19.19 -26.84
#